data_AF-A0A3G1A5J2-F1
#
_entry.id   AF-A0A3G1A5J2-F1
#
_cell.length_a   1.000
_cell.length_b   1.000
_cell.length_c   1.000
_cell.angle_alpha   90.00
_cell.angle_beta   90.00
_cell.angle_gamma   90.00
#
_symmetry.space_group_name_H-M   'P 1'
#
loop_
_entity.id
_entity.type
_entity.pdbx_description
1 polymer ?
#
loop_
_entity_poly.entity_id
_entity_poly.type
_entity_poly.pdbx_seq_one_letter_code
_entity_poly.pdbx_strand_id
1 'polypeptide(L)'
;MVTYLVENNLDEVEINPKNGSQNPVRAIAEKHGIALDVLIDESVKRGLLKPYPVDMLVFCPKCGSSTFRLRLKCPNCGSLNVTRNTLFSHVTCGYIGVLEEAPRDSKGRIFCPKCKQELLKEGQDWVKIGVNWRCRDCGTTFAYPKPLLECVACGAKADENTLVYRQVYRYKVDKKIASDLYAQTFSKRVGEVLAAYGWTVTPASEIKGVSSIPKNATLLAERKGEKMLVYNIFPREGNVEEARREVLNALGAALDGAFNHLILGVKTPTQVAKMPENVSSIEGGTLEEVINKLRDKLTKEKH
;
A
#
# COMPACT_ATOMS: atom_id res chain seq x y z
N MET A 1 -3.70 -13.07 3.48
CA MET A 1 -2.80 -11.89 3.53
C MET A 1 -1.34 -12.28 3.75
N VAL A 2 -1.00 -13.04 4.80
CA VAL A 2 0.39 -13.47 5.09
C VAL A 2 1.11 -14.07 3.88
N THR A 3 0.50 -15.06 3.21
CA THR A 3 1.03 -15.67 1.97
C THR A 3 1.40 -14.63 0.93
N TYR A 4 0.52 -13.66 0.69
CA TYR A 4 0.76 -12.57 -0.26
C TYR A 4 1.94 -11.68 0.15
N LEU A 5 2.03 -11.31 1.43
CA LEU A 5 3.13 -10.46 1.93
C LEU A 5 4.50 -11.14 1.77
N VAL A 6 4.60 -12.42 2.17
CA VAL A 6 5.86 -13.18 2.14
C VAL A 6 6.25 -13.53 0.71
N GLU A 7 5.34 -14.07 -0.08
CA GLU A 7 5.65 -14.46 -1.46
C GLU A 7 6.04 -13.24 -2.32
N ASN A 8 5.49 -12.05 -2.05
CA ASN A 8 5.87 -10.83 -2.77
C ASN A 8 6.98 -10.02 -2.08
N ASN A 9 7.52 -10.50 -0.96
CA ASN A 9 8.56 -9.85 -0.15
C ASN A 9 8.25 -8.37 0.16
N LEU A 10 7.02 -8.07 0.57
CA LEU A 10 6.56 -6.71 0.79
C LEU A 10 7.06 -6.17 2.14
N ASP A 11 7.72 -5.01 2.10
CA ASP A 11 8.09 -4.22 3.28
C ASP A 11 6.95 -3.35 3.81
N GLU A 12 6.00 -3.03 2.92
CA GLU A 12 4.94 -2.09 3.21
C GLU A 12 3.67 -2.40 2.44
N VAL A 13 2.53 -2.06 3.04
CA VAL A 13 1.23 -2.05 2.41
C VAL A 13 0.66 -0.63 2.44
N GLU A 14 0.33 -0.11 1.26
CA GLU A 14 -0.43 1.13 1.12
C GLU A 14 -1.92 0.82 0.98
N ILE A 15 -2.76 1.49 1.77
CA ILE A 15 -4.22 1.34 1.73
C ILE A 15 -4.83 2.66 1.33
N ASN A 16 -4.59 3.04 0.08
CA ASN A 16 -5.05 4.33 -0.44
C ASN A 16 -6.50 4.25 -0.93
N PRO A 17 -7.39 5.17 -0.49
CA PRO A 17 -8.72 5.29 -1.07
C PRO A 17 -8.72 5.78 -2.54
N LYS A 18 -7.63 6.40 -3.04
CA LYS A 18 -7.54 6.85 -4.44
C LYS A 18 -7.38 5.72 -5.45
N ASN A 19 -6.78 4.60 -5.03
CA ASN A 19 -6.60 3.41 -5.87
C ASN A 19 -7.74 2.42 -5.60
N GLY A 20 -8.93 2.74 -6.10
CA GLY A 20 -10.03 1.77 -6.17
C GLY A 20 -9.57 0.48 -6.87
N SER A 21 -10.15 -0.67 -6.48
CA SER A 21 -10.03 -2.04 -7.05
C SER A 21 -8.63 -2.64 -7.32
N GLN A 22 -7.54 -1.86 -7.31
CA GLN A 22 -6.18 -2.32 -7.58
C GLN A 22 -5.34 -2.53 -6.32
N ASN A 23 -5.91 -2.36 -5.14
CA ASN A 23 -5.21 -2.67 -3.89
C ASN A 23 -5.23 -4.20 -3.66
N PRO A 24 -4.07 -4.90 -3.66
CA PRO A 24 -4.03 -6.35 -3.50
C PRO A 24 -4.60 -6.83 -2.16
N VAL A 25 -4.49 -6.04 -1.10
CA VAL A 25 -5.07 -6.39 0.20
C VAL A 25 -6.58 -6.25 0.19
N ARG A 26 -7.12 -5.30 -0.58
CA ARG A 26 -8.57 -5.21 -0.83
C ARG A 26 -9.08 -6.41 -1.62
N ALA A 27 -8.37 -6.84 -2.67
CA ALA A 27 -8.74 -8.04 -3.43
C ALA A 27 -8.72 -9.30 -2.55
N ILE A 28 -7.77 -9.40 -1.61
CA ILE A 28 -7.73 -10.48 -0.61
C ILE A 28 -8.94 -10.41 0.33
N ALA A 29 -9.26 -9.23 0.86
CA ALA A 29 -10.42 -9.03 1.72
C ALA A 29 -11.72 -9.43 1.02
N GLU A 30 -11.93 -8.96 -0.20
CA GLU A 30 -13.09 -9.29 -1.05
C GLU A 30 -13.18 -10.79 -1.37
N LYS A 31 -12.06 -11.42 -1.75
CA LYS A 31 -12.00 -12.88 -2.02
C LYS A 31 -12.45 -13.72 -0.83
N HIS A 32 -12.22 -13.24 0.39
CA HIS A 32 -12.57 -13.96 1.61
C HIS A 32 -13.85 -13.44 2.28
N GLY A 33 -14.56 -12.48 1.68
CA GLY A 33 -15.76 -11.88 2.26
C GLY A 33 -15.53 -11.15 3.58
N ILE A 34 -14.32 -10.65 3.81
CA ILE A 34 -13.92 -9.92 5.03
C ILE A 34 -13.91 -8.43 4.70
N ALA A 35 -14.44 -7.60 5.59
CA ALA A 35 -14.33 -6.16 5.46
C ALA A 35 -12.86 -5.71 5.56
N LEU A 36 -12.43 -4.76 4.71
CA LEU A 36 -11.02 -4.39 4.60
C LEU A 36 -10.45 -3.84 5.92
N ASP A 37 -11.22 -3.00 6.61
CA ASP A 37 -10.88 -2.47 7.94
C ASP A 37 -10.66 -3.58 8.96
N VAL A 38 -11.54 -4.59 9.00
CA VAL A 38 -11.40 -5.76 9.90
C VAL A 38 -10.12 -6.53 9.62
N LEU A 39 -9.79 -6.79 8.35
CA LEU A 39 -8.56 -7.48 7.98
C LEU A 39 -7.32 -6.71 8.46
N ILE A 40 -7.33 -5.39 8.30
CA ILE A 40 -6.21 -4.53 8.69
C ILE A 40 -6.08 -4.44 10.20
N ASP A 41 -7.16 -4.20 10.91
CA ASP A 41 -7.16 -4.12 12.38
C ASP A 41 -6.65 -5.41 13.00
N GLU A 42 -7.10 -6.56 12.51
CA GLU A 42 -6.63 -7.86 13.00
C GLU A 42 -5.13 -8.06 12.70
N SER A 43 -4.66 -7.58 11.56
CA SER A 43 -3.25 -7.67 11.18
C SER A 43 -2.36 -6.75 12.02
N VAL A 44 -2.87 -5.58 12.42
CA VAL A 44 -2.21 -4.70 13.37
C VAL A 44 -2.20 -5.32 14.76
N LYS A 45 -3.33 -5.87 15.23
CA LYS A 45 -3.43 -6.55 16.53
C LYS A 45 -2.45 -7.71 16.66
N ARG A 46 -2.21 -8.45 15.58
CA ARG A 46 -1.23 -9.56 15.53
C ARG A 46 0.21 -9.11 15.35
N GLY A 47 0.47 -7.79 15.27
CA GLY A 47 1.80 -7.22 15.06
C GLY A 47 2.36 -7.40 13.65
N LEU A 48 1.61 -8.03 12.73
CA LEU A 48 2.01 -8.25 11.34
C LEU A 48 2.17 -6.92 10.59
N LEU A 49 1.28 -5.97 10.88
CA LEU A 49 1.30 -4.62 10.31
C LEU A 49 1.53 -3.58 11.39
N LYS A 50 2.43 -2.62 11.14
CA LYS A 50 2.67 -1.46 12.01
C LYS A 50 2.22 -0.20 11.29
N PRO A 51 1.11 0.42 11.71
CA PRO A 51 0.60 1.63 11.07
C PRO A 51 1.54 2.80 11.35
N TYR A 52 1.74 3.65 10.36
CA TYR A 52 2.40 4.94 10.53
C TYR A 52 1.67 6.02 9.71
N PRO A 53 1.46 7.21 10.29
CA PRO A 53 0.74 8.28 9.62
C PRO A 53 1.57 8.83 8.46
N VAL A 54 0.94 9.09 7.32
CA VAL A 54 1.62 9.62 6.12
C VAL A 54 1.00 10.86 5.53
N ASP A 55 -0.32 11.03 5.68
CA ASP A 55 -1.02 12.19 5.14
C ASP A 55 -2.31 12.45 5.93
N MET A 56 -2.83 13.66 5.87
CA MET A 56 -4.16 14.01 6.36
C MET A 56 -4.99 14.47 5.18
N LEU A 57 -5.89 13.60 4.73
CA LEU A 57 -6.73 13.88 3.58
C LEU A 57 -8.11 14.37 3.99
N VAL A 58 -8.69 15.16 3.09
CA VAL A 58 -10.05 15.64 3.18
C VAL A 58 -10.97 14.69 2.43
N PHE A 59 -12.11 14.36 3.03
CA PHE A 59 -13.12 13.47 2.48
C PHE A 59 -14.48 14.13 2.43
N CYS A 60 -15.25 13.79 1.39
CA CYS A 60 -16.61 14.29 1.22
C CYS A 60 -17.50 13.69 2.31
N PRO A 61 -18.21 14.50 3.11
CA PRO A 61 -19.10 13.97 4.15
C PRO A 61 -20.27 13.16 3.57
N LYS A 62 -20.64 13.41 2.31
CA LYS A 62 -21.77 12.74 1.65
C LYS A 62 -21.40 11.38 1.05
N CYS A 63 -20.27 11.28 0.36
CA CYS A 63 -19.91 10.06 -0.39
C CYS A 63 -18.52 9.49 -0.07
N GLY A 64 -17.74 10.14 0.80
CA GLY A 64 -16.39 9.69 1.15
C GLY A 64 -15.34 9.82 0.04
N SER A 65 -15.62 10.51 -1.07
CA SER A 65 -14.59 10.82 -2.08
C SER A 65 -13.59 11.85 -1.55
N SER A 66 -12.30 11.68 -1.86
CA SER A 66 -11.23 12.65 -1.57
C SER A 66 -10.92 13.59 -2.73
N THR A 67 -11.70 13.54 -3.81
CA THR A 67 -11.48 14.34 -5.02
C THR A 67 -12.43 15.52 -5.07
N PHE A 68 -11.87 16.73 -5.06
CA PHE A 68 -12.61 17.98 -5.04
C PHE A 68 -12.12 18.95 -6.12
N ARG A 69 -13.03 19.78 -6.64
CA ARG A 69 -12.67 21.00 -7.36
C ARG A 69 -12.64 22.15 -6.37
N LEU A 70 -11.56 22.92 -6.36
CA LEU A 70 -11.48 24.16 -5.60
C LEU A 70 -12.27 25.25 -6.32
N ARG A 71 -13.23 25.85 -5.62
CA ARG A 71 -13.96 27.06 -6.01
C ARG A 71 -13.63 28.18 -5.03
N LEU A 72 -13.76 29.42 -5.48
CA LEU A 72 -13.53 30.62 -4.67
C LEU A 72 -14.85 31.37 -4.55
N LYS A 73 -15.30 31.65 -3.33
CA LYS A 73 -16.55 32.36 -3.05
C LYS A 73 -16.32 33.70 -2.36
N CYS A 74 -17.22 34.64 -2.60
CA CYS A 74 -17.28 35.91 -1.90
C CYS A 74 -17.54 35.64 -0.40
N PRO A 75 -16.75 36.22 0.52
CA PRO A 75 -16.97 36.06 1.96
C PRO A 75 -18.27 36.72 2.44
N ASN A 76 -18.78 37.72 1.71
CA ASN A 76 -19.96 38.49 2.09
C ASN A 76 -21.28 37.82 1.65
N CYS A 77 -21.40 37.43 0.37
CA CYS A 77 -22.66 36.89 -0.17
C CYS A 77 -22.58 35.43 -0.66
N GLY A 78 -21.40 34.79 -0.61
CA GLY A 78 -21.21 33.42 -1.08
C GLY A 78 -21.17 33.22 -2.61
N SER A 79 -21.29 34.28 -3.41
CA SER A 79 -21.19 34.21 -4.88
C SER A 79 -19.83 33.71 -5.35
N LEU A 80 -19.82 32.90 -6.43
CA LEU A 80 -18.60 32.48 -7.13
C LEU A 80 -18.10 33.49 -8.17
N ASN A 81 -18.87 34.57 -8.41
CA ASN A 81 -18.54 35.61 -9.38
C ASN A 81 -17.57 36.63 -8.76
N VAL A 82 -16.35 36.18 -8.51
CA VAL A 82 -15.28 36.97 -7.89
C VAL A 82 -14.13 37.18 -8.87
N THR A 83 -13.61 38.40 -8.92
CA THR A 83 -12.52 38.79 -9.81
C THR A 83 -11.31 39.22 -8.99
N ARG A 84 -10.12 38.75 -9.38
CA ARG A 84 -8.86 39.17 -8.81
C ARG A 84 -8.40 40.46 -9.49
N ASN A 85 -8.06 41.45 -8.69
CA ASN A 85 -7.69 42.80 -9.11
C ASN A 85 -6.29 43.15 -8.59
N THR A 86 -5.55 43.92 -9.37
CA THR A 86 -4.20 44.39 -9.06
C THR A 86 -4.26 45.80 -8.51
N LEU A 87 -3.70 45.99 -7.30
CA LEU A 87 -3.54 47.33 -6.74
C LEU A 87 -2.21 47.91 -7.21
N PHE A 88 -2.25 49.15 -7.72
CA PHE A 88 -1.07 49.89 -8.14
C PHE A 88 -0.98 51.25 -7.45
N SER A 89 0.25 51.75 -7.30
CA SER A 89 0.56 53.14 -6.95
C SER A 89 1.27 53.81 -8.13
N HIS A 90 0.78 54.95 -8.58
CA HIS A 90 1.46 55.78 -9.58
C HIS A 90 2.62 56.53 -8.92
N VAL A 91 3.84 56.32 -9.38
CA VAL A 91 5.07 56.86 -8.77
C VAL A 91 5.07 58.39 -8.80
N THR A 92 4.67 59.00 -9.92
CA THR A 92 4.75 60.46 -10.08
C THR A 92 3.75 61.23 -9.21
N CYS A 93 2.55 60.70 -8.97
CA CYS A 93 1.47 61.46 -8.31
C CYS A 93 0.88 60.81 -7.05
N GLY A 94 1.39 59.64 -6.67
CA GLY A 94 0.98 58.87 -5.50
C GLY A 94 -0.44 58.28 -5.55
N TYR A 95 -1.09 58.26 -6.72
CA TYR A 95 -2.44 57.71 -6.85
C TYR A 95 -2.42 56.19 -6.65
N ILE A 96 -3.28 55.71 -5.75
CA ILE A 96 -3.50 54.27 -5.53
C ILE A 96 -4.85 53.87 -6.10
N GLY A 97 -4.88 52.82 -6.92
CA GLY A 97 -6.11 52.31 -7.52
C GLY A 97 -6.01 50.88 -8.01
N VAL A 98 -7.07 50.42 -8.66
CA VAL A 98 -7.14 49.11 -9.31
C VAL A 98 -6.70 49.25 -10.77
N LEU A 99 -5.68 48.50 -11.18
CA LEU A 99 -5.07 48.62 -12.49
C LEU A 99 -6.04 48.21 -13.61
N GLU A 100 -6.85 47.18 -13.37
CA GLU A 100 -7.86 46.69 -14.30
C GLU A 100 -9.00 47.70 -14.53
N GLU A 101 -9.20 48.64 -13.60
CA GLU A 101 -10.21 49.71 -13.69
C GLU A 101 -9.62 51.03 -14.24
N ALA A 102 -8.31 51.10 -14.48
CA ALA A 102 -7.66 52.30 -14.99
C ALA A 102 -8.09 52.60 -16.46
N PRO A 103 -8.30 53.88 -16.83
CA PRO A 103 -8.67 54.27 -18.18
C PRO A 103 -7.71 53.73 -19.24
N ARG A 104 -8.28 53.24 -20.34
CA ARG A 104 -7.55 52.77 -21.52
C ARG A 104 -7.96 53.54 -22.75
N ASP A 105 -7.01 53.88 -23.60
CA ASP A 105 -7.31 54.43 -24.92
C ASP A 105 -7.58 53.34 -25.96
N SER A 106 -7.89 53.75 -27.19
CA SER A 106 -8.14 52.84 -28.32
C SER A 106 -6.93 51.99 -28.72
N LYS A 107 -5.72 52.35 -28.28
CA LYS A 107 -4.48 51.61 -28.50
C LYS A 107 -4.12 50.69 -27.32
N GLY A 108 -4.95 50.64 -26.28
CA GLY A 108 -4.76 49.81 -25.09
C GLY A 108 -3.80 50.40 -24.05
N ARG A 109 -3.34 51.65 -24.23
CA ARG A 109 -2.46 52.35 -23.29
C ARG A 109 -3.24 52.69 -22.03
N ILE A 110 -2.61 52.51 -20.87
CA ILE A 110 -3.26 52.67 -19.56
C ILE A 110 -2.87 54.01 -18.97
N PHE A 111 -3.82 54.76 -18.41
CA PHE A 111 -3.58 56.09 -17.88
C PHE A 111 -3.94 56.19 -16.40
N CYS A 112 -3.17 56.97 -15.64
CA CYS A 112 -3.48 57.30 -14.26
C CYS A 112 -4.83 58.03 -14.18
N PRO A 113 -5.82 57.52 -13.40
CA PRO A 113 -7.11 58.19 -13.26
C PRO A 113 -7.02 59.62 -12.73
N LYS A 114 -6.01 59.91 -11.89
CA LYS A 114 -5.79 61.21 -11.22
C LYS A 114 -5.12 62.24 -12.13
N CYS A 115 -3.92 61.96 -12.65
CA CYS A 115 -3.14 62.95 -13.42
C CYS A 115 -3.18 62.76 -14.94
N LYS A 116 -3.87 61.71 -15.43
CA LYS A 116 -3.99 61.36 -16.85
C LYS A 116 -2.67 61.05 -17.57
N GLN A 117 -1.56 60.95 -16.85
CA GLN A 117 -0.28 60.47 -17.40
C GLN A 117 -0.35 58.97 -17.66
N GLU A 118 0.36 58.54 -18.70
CA GLU A 118 0.43 57.14 -19.12
C GLU A 118 1.22 56.30 -18.11
N LEU A 119 0.71 55.11 -17.77
CA LEU A 119 1.34 54.12 -16.90
C LEU A 119 2.25 53.20 -17.73
N LEU A 120 3.36 53.75 -18.23
CA LEU A 120 4.23 53.10 -19.24
C LEU A 120 4.94 51.85 -18.72
N LYS A 121 5.67 51.96 -17.60
CA LYS A 121 6.56 50.89 -17.11
C LYS A 121 6.36 50.62 -15.61
N GLU A 122 6.08 49.36 -15.30
CA GLU A 122 6.06 48.86 -13.92
C GLU A 122 7.45 49.00 -13.28
N GLY A 123 7.51 49.46 -12.02
CA GLY A 123 8.73 49.74 -11.28
C GLY A 123 9.30 51.15 -11.47
N GLN A 124 8.80 51.91 -12.47
CA GLN A 124 9.26 53.27 -12.75
C GLN A 124 8.12 54.28 -12.73
N ASP A 125 7.09 54.06 -13.55
CA ASP A 125 5.94 54.97 -13.64
C ASP A 125 4.85 54.57 -12.64
N TRP A 126 4.68 53.26 -12.43
CA TRP A 126 3.79 52.72 -11.41
C TRP A 126 4.40 51.50 -10.75
N VAL A 127 3.97 51.22 -9.52
CA VAL A 127 4.39 50.05 -8.76
C VAL A 127 3.19 49.23 -8.35
N LYS A 128 3.26 47.92 -8.51
CA LYS A 128 2.27 47.00 -7.94
C LYS A 128 2.43 46.96 -6.42
N ILE A 129 1.37 47.31 -5.70
CA ILE A 129 1.38 47.38 -4.23
C ILE A 129 0.59 46.24 -3.58
N GLY A 130 -0.18 45.48 -4.35
CA GLY A 130 -0.91 44.34 -3.83
C GLY A 130 -1.93 43.76 -4.79
N VAL A 131 -2.78 42.88 -4.25
CA VAL A 131 -3.95 42.34 -4.93
C VAL A 131 -5.13 42.40 -3.98
N ASN A 132 -6.31 42.63 -4.54
CA ASN A 132 -7.56 42.42 -3.85
C ASN A 132 -8.52 41.63 -4.74
N TRP A 133 -9.67 41.31 -4.21
CA TRP A 133 -10.74 40.63 -4.93
C TRP A 133 -12.01 41.45 -4.83
N ARG A 134 -12.81 41.40 -5.89
CA ARG A 134 -14.10 42.08 -5.95
C ARG A 134 -15.19 41.09 -6.33
N CYS A 135 -16.28 41.08 -5.58
CA CYS A 135 -17.48 40.35 -6.00
C CYS A 135 -18.25 41.18 -7.02
N ARG A 136 -18.60 40.57 -8.15
CA ARG A 136 -19.36 41.22 -9.21
C ARG A 136 -20.87 41.24 -8.94
N ASP A 137 -21.35 40.42 -7.99
CA ASP A 137 -22.76 40.34 -7.64
C ASP A 137 -23.15 41.29 -6.50
N CYS A 138 -22.34 41.39 -5.43
CA CYS A 138 -22.63 42.27 -4.29
C CYS A 138 -21.72 43.50 -4.20
N GLY A 139 -20.72 43.63 -5.09
CA GLY A 139 -19.81 44.78 -5.15
C GLY A 139 -18.73 44.83 -4.06
N THR A 140 -18.79 43.97 -3.04
CA THR A 140 -17.83 43.97 -1.92
C THR A 140 -16.41 43.66 -2.40
N THR A 141 -15.45 44.45 -1.90
CA THR A 141 -14.01 44.23 -2.09
C THR A 141 -13.42 43.59 -0.83
N PHE A 142 -12.53 42.62 -1.00
CA PHE A 142 -11.92 41.85 0.09
C PHE A 142 -10.51 41.38 -0.28
N ALA A 143 -9.70 41.02 0.71
CA ALA A 143 -8.31 40.61 0.47
C ALA A 143 -8.20 39.23 -0.18
N TYR A 144 -8.98 38.25 0.31
CA TYR A 144 -8.95 36.86 -0.18
C TYR A 144 -10.37 36.26 -0.23
N PRO A 145 -10.75 35.56 -1.31
CA PRO A 145 -12.00 34.82 -1.37
C PRO A 145 -11.93 33.61 -0.44
N LYS A 146 -13.09 33.14 0.03
CA LYS A 146 -13.16 31.91 0.83
C LYS A 146 -13.09 30.69 -0.10
N PRO A 147 -12.32 29.64 0.25
CA PRO A 147 -12.34 28.40 -0.49
C PRO A 147 -13.68 27.69 -0.32
N LEU A 148 -14.12 27.00 -1.36
CA LEU A 148 -15.26 26.11 -1.36
C LEU A 148 -14.89 24.87 -2.17
N LEU A 149 -14.91 23.71 -1.53
CA LEU A 149 -14.62 22.45 -2.19
C LEU A 149 -15.90 21.84 -2.75
N GLU A 150 -15.88 21.48 -4.02
CA GLU A 150 -16.99 20.80 -4.70
C GLU A 150 -16.56 19.37 -5.03
N CYS A 151 -17.20 18.38 -4.42
CA CYS A 151 -16.88 16.98 -4.64
C CYS A 151 -17.10 16.60 -6.11
N VAL A 152 -16.08 16.05 -6.75
CA VAL A 152 -16.17 15.64 -8.16
C VAL A 152 -17.14 14.47 -8.35
N ALA A 153 -17.22 13.57 -7.36
CA ALA A 153 -18.02 12.35 -7.44
C ALA A 153 -19.53 12.59 -7.25
N CYS A 154 -19.94 13.50 -6.36
CA CYS A 154 -21.35 13.68 -6.02
C CYS A 154 -21.85 15.13 -6.05
N GLY A 155 -21.00 16.10 -6.40
CA GLY A 155 -21.34 17.53 -6.47
C GLY A 155 -21.55 18.20 -5.11
N ALA A 156 -21.42 17.49 -3.99
CA ALA A 156 -21.57 18.07 -2.66
C ALA A 156 -20.54 19.18 -2.44
N LYS A 157 -21.00 20.32 -1.91
CA LYS A 157 -20.16 21.46 -1.57
C LYS A 157 -19.82 21.40 -0.09
N ALA A 158 -18.57 21.63 0.24
CA ALA A 158 -18.09 21.70 1.60
C ALA A 158 -17.06 22.83 1.74
N ASP A 159 -17.08 23.50 2.87
CA ASP A 159 -16.11 24.51 3.28
C ASP A 159 -15.39 24.09 4.55
N GLU A 160 -14.48 24.91 5.04
CA GLU A 160 -13.63 24.64 6.21
C GLU A 160 -14.36 24.09 7.44
N ASN A 161 -15.66 24.39 7.62
CA ASN A 161 -16.45 23.93 8.75
C ASN A 161 -17.13 22.57 8.54
N THR A 162 -17.20 22.11 7.29
CA THR A 162 -17.95 20.90 6.89
C THR A 162 -17.06 19.81 6.28
N LEU A 163 -15.76 20.08 6.15
CA LEU A 163 -14.79 19.09 5.68
C LEU A 163 -14.53 18.03 6.75
N VAL A 164 -14.48 16.77 6.30
CA VAL A 164 -14.10 15.64 7.14
C VAL A 164 -12.64 15.33 6.88
N TYR A 165 -11.80 15.55 7.89
CA TYR A 165 -10.39 15.20 7.86
C TYR A 165 -10.21 13.78 8.36
N ARG A 166 -9.44 12.97 7.63
CA ARG A 166 -9.06 11.64 8.10
C ARG A 166 -7.57 11.44 7.92
N GLN A 167 -6.96 10.89 8.96
CA GLN A 167 -5.58 10.44 8.92
C GLN A 167 -5.46 9.27 7.95
N VAL A 168 -4.53 9.37 7.01
CA VAL A 168 -4.13 8.28 6.12
C VAL A 168 -2.89 7.63 6.70
N TYR A 169 -2.93 6.29 6.72
CA TYR A 169 -1.86 5.45 7.22
C TYR A 169 -1.27 4.61 6.09
N ARG A 170 0.02 4.34 6.23
CA ARG A 170 0.69 3.22 5.58
C ARG A 170 1.09 2.20 6.64
N TYR A 171 1.32 0.97 6.23
CA TYR A 171 1.55 -0.13 7.15
C TYR A 171 2.87 -0.82 6.83
N LYS A 172 3.85 -0.70 7.73
CA LYS A 172 5.08 -1.48 7.64
C LYS A 172 4.79 -2.93 7.96
N VAL A 173 5.34 -3.85 7.18
CA VAL A 173 5.24 -5.29 7.43
C VAL A 173 6.33 -5.70 8.40
N ASP A 174 5.96 -6.39 9.47
CA ASP A 174 6.94 -7.08 10.32
C ASP A 174 7.31 -8.41 9.65
N LYS A 175 8.42 -8.40 8.90
CA LYS A 175 8.87 -9.53 8.08
C LYS A 175 9.13 -10.81 8.88
N LYS A 176 9.57 -10.67 10.12
CA LYS A 176 9.78 -11.80 11.03
C LYS A 176 8.45 -12.46 11.39
N ILE A 177 7.49 -11.68 11.89
CA ILE A 177 6.14 -12.19 12.21
C ILE A 177 5.46 -12.76 10.95
N ALA A 178 5.61 -12.09 9.80
CA ALA A 178 5.08 -12.57 8.53
C ALA A 178 5.66 -13.95 8.16
N SER A 179 6.97 -14.13 8.30
CA SER A 179 7.66 -15.39 8.03
C SER A 179 7.24 -16.50 8.99
N ASP A 180 7.06 -16.19 10.27
CA ASP A 180 6.62 -17.17 11.28
C ASP A 180 5.18 -17.65 11.03
N LEU A 181 4.25 -16.73 10.76
CA LEU A 181 2.88 -17.06 10.39
C LEU A 181 2.80 -17.82 9.06
N TYR A 182 3.68 -17.48 8.12
CA TYR A 182 3.79 -18.19 6.85
C TYR A 182 4.28 -19.62 7.05
N ALA A 183 5.32 -19.83 7.86
CA ALA A 183 5.84 -21.16 8.19
C ALA A 183 4.77 -22.05 8.83
N GLN A 184 3.97 -21.51 9.77
CA GLN A 184 2.83 -22.22 10.37
C GLN A 184 1.78 -22.61 9.32
N THR A 185 1.45 -21.68 8.43
CA THR A 185 0.49 -21.91 7.33
C THR A 185 1.00 -22.98 6.37
N PHE A 186 2.29 -22.93 6.01
CA PHE A 186 2.94 -23.90 5.13
C PHE A 186 2.89 -25.30 5.76
N SER A 187 3.36 -25.45 7.00
CA SER A 187 3.35 -26.73 7.72
C SER A 187 1.94 -27.30 7.89
N LYS A 188 0.95 -26.46 8.22
CA LYS A 188 -0.45 -26.89 8.31
C LYS A 188 -0.94 -27.47 6.98
N ARG A 189 -0.77 -26.75 5.87
CA ARG A 189 -1.25 -27.19 4.55
C ARG A 189 -0.57 -28.46 4.06
N VAL A 190 0.75 -28.58 4.27
CA VAL A 190 1.49 -29.80 3.93
C VAL A 190 1.02 -30.97 4.78
N GLY A 191 0.84 -30.75 6.09
CA GLY A 191 0.32 -31.77 7.00
C GLY A 191 -1.07 -32.25 6.62
N GLU A 192 -1.99 -31.35 6.26
CA GLU A 192 -3.34 -31.70 5.77
C GLU A 192 -3.29 -32.55 4.50
N VAL A 193 -2.42 -32.21 3.55
CA VAL A 193 -2.24 -33.01 2.32
C VAL A 193 -1.68 -34.38 2.66
N LEU A 194 -0.59 -34.47 3.42
CA LEU A 194 0.00 -35.77 3.77
C LEU A 194 -1.00 -36.65 4.55
N ALA A 195 -1.72 -36.08 5.51
CA ALA A 195 -2.76 -36.78 6.28
C ALA A 195 -3.87 -37.34 5.39
N ALA A 196 -4.32 -36.60 4.38
CA ALA A 196 -5.31 -37.07 3.41
C ALA A 196 -4.83 -38.27 2.57
N TYR A 197 -3.52 -38.52 2.51
CA TYR A 197 -2.90 -39.65 1.83
C TYR A 197 -2.37 -40.73 2.79
N GLY A 198 -2.83 -40.71 4.04
CA GLY A 198 -2.61 -41.79 5.02
C GLY A 198 -1.32 -41.70 5.81
N TRP A 199 -0.69 -40.52 5.83
CA TRP A 199 0.47 -40.24 6.69
C TRP A 199 0.04 -39.71 8.05
N THR A 200 0.64 -40.20 9.13
CA THR A 200 0.58 -39.55 10.44
C THR A 200 1.64 -38.47 10.47
N VAL A 201 1.25 -37.21 10.67
CA VAL A 201 2.15 -36.06 10.60
C VAL A 201 2.30 -35.44 11.98
N THR A 202 3.54 -35.25 12.43
CA THR A 202 3.88 -34.59 13.69
C THR A 202 4.89 -33.47 13.47
N PRO A 203 4.80 -32.33 14.19
CA PRO A 203 5.86 -31.32 14.17
C PRO A 203 7.21 -31.91 14.59
N ALA A 204 8.25 -31.70 13.78
CA ALA A 204 9.56 -32.29 14.07
C ALA A 204 10.16 -31.78 15.40
N SER A 205 9.80 -30.55 15.80
CA SER A 205 10.21 -29.92 17.06
C SER A 205 9.66 -30.61 18.33
N GLU A 206 8.59 -31.39 18.22
CA GLU A 206 7.94 -32.04 19.36
C GLU A 206 8.47 -33.45 19.64
N ILE A 207 9.36 -33.96 18.78
CA ILE A 207 9.90 -35.32 18.89
C ILE A 207 11.03 -35.33 19.91
N LYS A 208 10.73 -35.87 21.09
CA LYS A 208 11.70 -36.01 22.18
C LYS A 208 12.63 -37.21 21.95
N GLY A 209 13.92 -37.03 22.22
CA GLY A 209 14.87 -38.14 22.40
C GLY A 209 15.50 -38.73 21.13
N VAL A 210 15.26 -38.14 19.96
CA VAL A 210 15.89 -38.57 18.70
C VAL A 210 16.93 -37.52 18.29
N SER A 211 18.20 -37.72 18.68
CA SER A 211 19.31 -36.82 18.33
C SER A 211 19.59 -36.72 16.84
N SER A 212 19.02 -37.63 16.04
CA SER A 212 19.18 -37.73 14.58
C SER A 212 18.17 -36.91 13.76
N ILE A 213 17.23 -36.19 14.39
CA ILE A 213 16.33 -35.29 13.64
C ILE A 213 17.03 -33.96 13.38
N PRO A 214 17.21 -33.54 12.11
CA PRO A 214 17.81 -32.26 11.78
C PRO A 214 16.97 -31.10 12.31
N LYS A 215 17.63 -30.07 12.86
CA LYS A 215 16.96 -28.89 13.43
C LYS A 215 16.07 -28.14 12.44
N ASN A 216 16.37 -28.23 11.14
CA ASN A 216 15.62 -27.59 10.07
C ASN A 216 14.48 -28.46 9.49
N ALA A 217 14.34 -29.71 9.96
CA ALA A 217 13.16 -30.51 9.63
C ALA A 217 11.92 -29.85 10.23
N THR A 218 10.84 -29.76 9.46
CA THR A 218 9.61 -29.06 9.85
C THR A 218 8.56 -30.04 10.35
N LEU A 219 8.42 -31.18 9.66
CA LEU A 219 7.48 -32.24 10.02
C LEU A 219 8.16 -33.61 9.90
N LEU A 220 7.68 -34.56 10.69
CA LEU A 220 7.89 -35.99 10.47
C LEU A 220 6.56 -36.58 10.00
N ALA A 221 6.61 -37.32 8.89
CA ALA A 221 5.48 -38.07 8.36
C ALA A 221 5.78 -39.57 8.47
N GLU A 222 4.86 -40.34 9.05
CA GLU A 222 4.99 -41.78 9.21
C GLU A 222 3.82 -42.53 8.53
N ARG A 223 4.12 -43.62 7.81
CA ARG A 223 3.11 -44.46 7.15
C ARG A 223 3.58 -45.90 7.04
N LYS A 224 2.86 -46.85 7.65
CA LYS A 224 3.15 -48.30 7.57
C LYS A 224 4.62 -48.67 7.87
N GLY A 225 5.26 -47.98 8.83
CA GLY A 225 6.67 -48.19 9.20
C GLY A 225 7.69 -47.36 8.40
N GLU A 226 7.27 -46.73 7.30
CA GLU A 226 8.06 -45.74 6.56
C GLU A 226 8.09 -44.41 7.33
N LYS A 227 9.26 -43.78 7.40
CA LYS A 227 9.46 -42.47 8.02
C LYS A 227 10.05 -41.47 7.02
N MET A 228 9.43 -40.32 6.92
CA MET A 228 9.82 -39.25 6.01
C MET A 228 9.94 -37.91 6.75
N LEU A 229 11.12 -37.29 6.70
CA LEU A 229 11.34 -35.94 7.19
C LEU A 229 10.96 -34.92 6.10
N VAL A 230 10.17 -33.92 6.47
CA VAL A 230 9.68 -32.89 5.55
C VAL A 230 10.32 -31.55 5.89
N TYR A 231 10.78 -30.83 4.86
CA TYR A 231 11.42 -29.53 4.95
C TYR A 231 10.63 -28.50 4.15
N ASN A 232 9.95 -27.59 4.83
CA ASN A 232 9.21 -26.49 4.25
C ASN A 232 10.11 -25.25 4.16
N ILE A 233 10.72 -25.04 3.01
CA ILE A 233 11.77 -24.04 2.81
C ILE A 233 11.25 -22.88 1.96
N PHE A 234 11.52 -21.66 2.40
CA PHE A 234 11.19 -20.43 1.69
C PHE A 234 12.11 -19.29 2.16
N PRO A 235 12.26 -18.19 1.40
CA PRO A 235 13.06 -17.03 1.81
C PRO A 235 12.45 -16.31 3.02
N ARG A 236 12.84 -16.69 4.23
CA ARG A 236 12.46 -16.00 5.48
C ARG A 236 12.95 -14.57 5.43
N GLU A 237 12.06 -13.63 5.70
CA GLU A 237 12.34 -12.18 5.63
C GLU A 237 12.89 -11.72 4.27
N GLY A 238 12.69 -12.51 3.20
CA GLY A 238 13.23 -12.27 1.87
C GLY A 238 14.67 -12.77 1.66
N ASN A 239 15.26 -13.49 2.61
CA ASN A 239 16.64 -13.98 2.54
C ASN A 239 16.74 -15.27 1.70
N VAL A 240 17.01 -15.11 0.41
CA VAL A 240 17.12 -16.23 -0.55
C VAL A 240 18.36 -17.09 -0.28
N GLU A 241 19.48 -16.49 0.13
CA GLU A 241 20.72 -17.23 0.41
C GLU A 241 20.58 -18.14 1.64
N GLU A 242 19.86 -17.68 2.66
CA GLU A 242 19.53 -18.51 3.81
C GLU A 242 18.65 -19.69 3.43
N ALA A 243 17.62 -19.48 2.59
CA ALA A 243 16.78 -20.57 2.10
C ALA A 243 17.59 -21.60 1.29
N ARG A 244 18.53 -21.14 0.45
CA ARG A 244 19.47 -22.03 -0.26
C ARG A 244 20.33 -22.84 0.70
N ARG A 245 20.85 -22.21 1.76
CA ARG A 245 21.60 -22.89 2.81
C ARG A 245 20.75 -23.93 3.54
N GLU A 246 19.48 -23.64 3.80
CA GLU A 246 18.55 -24.62 4.39
C GLU A 246 18.35 -25.86 3.50
N VAL A 247 18.27 -25.69 2.17
CA VAL A 247 18.21 -26.80 1.22
C VAL A 247 19.48 -27.65 1.32
N LEU A 248 20.66 -27.03 1.30
CA LEU A 248 21.94 -27.74 1.44
C LEU A 248 22.04 -28.49 2.77
N ASN A 249 21.55 -27.90 3.86
CA ASN A 249 21.52 -28.55 5.17
C ASN A 249 20.58 -29.78 5.18
N ALA A 250 19.42 -29.69 4.52
CA ALA A 250 18.50 -30.82 4.38
C ALA A 250 19.13 -31.97 3.56
N LEU A 251 19.88 -31.64 2.49
CA LEU A 251 20.62 -32.61 1.69
C LEU A 251 21.76 -33.27 2.47
N GLY A 252 22.51 -32.49 3.24
CA GLY A 252 23.58 -33.02 4.11
C GLY A 252 23.03 -34.01 5.13
N ALA A 253 21.90 -33.71 5.75
CA ALA A 253 21.24 -34.62 6.69
C ALA A 253 20.74 -35.92 6.06
N ALA A 254 20.43 -35.92 4.76
CA ALA A 254 19.97 -37.12 4.07
C ALA A 254 21.08 -38.16 3.86
N LEU A 255 22.36 -37.76 3.95
CA LEU A 255 23.50 -38.66 3.82
C LEU A 255 23.61 -39.65 4.99
N ASP A 256 23.02 -39.32 6.14
CA ASP A 256 23.07 -40.16 7.35
C ASP A 256 22.08 -41.37 7.29
N GLY A 257 21.33 -41.52 6.19
CA GLY A 257 20.70 -42.78 5.75
C GLY A 257 19.51 -43.33 6.56
N ALA A 258 19.05 -42.65 7.60
CA ALA A 258 18.00 -43.17 8.50
C ALA A 258 16.56 -42.86 8.07
N PHE A 259 16.35 -41.91 7.15
CA PHE A 259 15.03 -41.41 6.77
C PHE A 259 14.92 -41.17 5.27
N ASN A 260 13.68 -41.19 4.75
CA ASN A 260 13.36 -40.52 3.49
C ASN A 260 13.19 -39.02 3.74
N HIS A 261 13.54 -38.18 2.78
CA HIS A 261 13.50 -36.73 2.92
C HIS A 261 12.64 -36.12 1.81
N LEU A 262 11.75 -35.19 2.17
CA LEU A 262 10.92 -34.44 1.25
C LEU A 262 11.19 -32.94 1.44
N ILE A 263 11.82 -32.33 0.44
CA ILE A 263 12.11 -30.89 0.43
C ILE A 263 11.04 -30.17 -0.38
N LEU A 264 10.32 -29.25 0.25
CA LEU A 264 9.28 -28.42 -0.36
C LEU A 264 9.76 -26.96 -0.38
N GLY A 265 10.16 -26.47 -1.55
CA GLY A 265 10.70 -25.12 -1.74
C GLY A 265 9.69 -24.16 -2.36
N VAL A 266 9.40 -23.05 -1.69
CA VAL A 266 8.67 -21.92 -2.30
C VAL A 266 9.68 -20.82 -2.63
N LYS A 267 9.73 -20.37 -3.90
CA LYS A 267 10.68 -19.37 -4.41
C LYS A 267 12.14 -19.66 -4.09
N THR A 268 12.48 -20.94 -3.94
CA THR A 268 13.84 -21.41 -3.64
C THR A 268 14.10 -22.65 -4.46
N PRO A 269 15.16 -22.67 -5.30
CA PRO A 269 15.54 -23.87 -6.03
C PRO A 269 15.88 -25.00 -5.05
N THR A 270 15.32 -26.19 -5.27
CA THR A 270 15.56 -27.36 -4.43
C THR A 270 16.43 -28.42 -5.11
N GLN A 271 16.59 -28.34 -6.44
CA GLN A 271 17.35 -29.31 -7.21
C GLN A 271 18.86 -29.00 -7.20
N VAL A 272 19.67 -30.06 -7.09
CA VAL A 272 21.13 -30.02 -7.18
C VAL A 272 21.63 -31.07 -8.18
N ALA A 273 22.86 -30.92 -8.67
CA ALA A 273 23.43 -31.79 -9.72
C ALA A 273 23.45 -33.29 -9.37
N LYS A 274 23.59 -33.63 -8.08
CA LYS A 274 23.50 -35.01 -7.57
C LYS A 274 22.57 -35.04 -6.37
N MET A 275 21.35 -35.50 -6.59
CA MET A 275 20.37 -35.73 -5.53
C MET A 275 20.62 -37.08 -4.86
N PRO A 276 20.66 -37.18 -3.52
CA PRO A 276 20.63 -38.47 -2.84
C PRO A 276 19.36 -39.25 -3.16
N GLU A 277 19.44 -40.58 -3.24
CA GLU A 277 18.30 -41.43 -3.64
C GLU A 277 17.12 -41.38 -2.67
N ASN A 278 17.39 -41.17 -1.38
CA ASN A 278 16.39 -41.02 -0.32
C ASN A 278 15.81 -39.59 -0.22
N VAL A 279 16.13 -38.69 -1.17
CA VAL A 279 15.61 -37.32 -1.21
C VAL A 279 14.67 -37.13 -2.39
N SER A 280 13.49 -36.61 -2.10
CA SER A 280 12.60 -36.06 -3.10
C SER A 280 12.42 -34.56 -2.88
N SER A 281 12.27 -33.79 -3.95
CA SER A 281 12.06 -32.36 -3.85
C SER A 281 10.94 -31.86 -4.76
N ILE A 282 10.24 -30.83 -4.30
CA ILE A 282 9.21 -30.12 -5.03
C ILE A 282 9.47 -28.63 -4.83
N GLU A 283 9.59 -27.91 -5.94
CA GLU A 283 9.73 -26.46 -5.94
C GLU A 283 8.58 -25.78 -6.68
N GLY A 284 8.26 -24.55 -6.30
CA GLY A 284 7.25 -23.72 -6.95
C GLY A 284 7.40 -22.24 -6.62
N GLY A 285 6.75 -21.39 -7.41
CA GLY A 285 6.74 -19.94 -7.21
C GLY A 285 5.80 -19.48 -6.10
N THR A 286 4.83 -20.31 -5.71
CA THR A 286 3.85 -20.05 -4.63
C THR A 286 3.60 -21.32 -3.81
N LEU A 287 3.09 -21.14 -2.59
CA LEU A 287 2.64 -22.25 -1.74
C LEU A 287 1.56 -23.10 -2.41
N GLU A 288 0.64 -22.46 -3.14
CA GLU A 288 -0.43 -23.19 -3.85
C GLU A 288 0.13 -24.14 -4.91
N GLU A 289 1.11 -23.68 -5.67
CA GLU A 289 1.77 -24.49 -6.69
C GLU A 289 2.49 -25.70 -6.07
N VAL A 290 3.23 -25.49 -4.98
CA VAL A 290 3.92 -26.57 -4.25
C VAL A 290 2.92 -27.59 -3.70
N ILE A 291 1.81 -27.13 -3.13
CA ILE A 291 0.75 -28.00 -2.60
C ILE A 291 0.09 -28.83 -3.71
N ASN A 292 -0.16 -28.24 -4.88
CA ASN A 292 -0.73 -28.99 -6.01
C ASN A 292 0.25 -30.04 -6.54
N LYS A 293 1.53 -29.68 -6.74
CA LYS A 293 2.58 -30.64 -7.13
C LYS A 293 2.74 -31.77 -6.11
N LEU A 294 2.61 -31.48 -4.82
CA LEU A 294 2.63 -32.50 -3.77
C LEU A 294 1.45 -33.48 -3.90
N ARG A 295 0.23 -32.98 -4.12
CA ARG A 295 -0.94 -33.85 -4.35
C ARG A 295 -0.76 -34.73 -5.58
N ASP A 296 -0.28 -34.17 -6.69
CA ASP A 296 -0.05 -34.91 -7.93
C ASP A 296 0.97 -36.04 -7.72
N LYS A 297 2.05 -35.75 -6.99
CA LYS A 297 3.07 -36.74 -6.64
C LYS A 297 2.47 -37.89 -5.81
N LEU A 298 1.77 -37.58 -4.72
CA LEU A 298 1.18 -38.60 -3.84
C LEU A 298 0.07 -39.42 -4.51
N THR A 299 -0.61 -38.85 -5.51
CA THR A 299 -1.61 -39.58 -6.31
C THR A 299 -0.95 -40.63 -7.19
N LYS A 300 0.19 -40.30 -7.81
CA LYS A 300 0.95 -41.24 -8.64
C LYS A 300 1.54 -42.40 -7.83
N GLU A 301 1.85 -42.20 -6.55
CA GLU A 301 2.36 -43.25 -5.65
C GLU A 301 1.26 -44.20 -5.12
N LYS A 302 -0.03 -43.87 -5.30
CA LYS A 302 -1.16 -44.75 -4.93
C LYS A 302 -1.47 -45.81 -6.01
N HIS A 303 -0.92 -45.66 -7.21
CA HIS A 303 -1.09 -46.55 -8.35
C HIS A 303 0.23 -47.26 -8.67
#